data_AF-T1ISF1-F1
#
_entry.id   AF-T1ISF1-F1
#
_cell.length_a   1.000
_cell.length_b   1.000
_cell.length_c   1.000
_cell.angle_alpha   90.00
_cell.angle_beta   90.00
_cell.angle_gamma   90.00
#
_symmetry.space_group_name_H-M   'P 1'
#
loop_
_entity.id
_entity.type
_entity.pdbx_description
1 polymer ?
#
loop_
_entity_poly.entity_id
_entity_poly.type
_entity_poly.pdbx_seq_one_letter_code
_entity_poly.pdbx_strand_id
1 'polypeptide(L)'
;MAASAFLSFQYHALLGRRFDKYGNLTQWWPEDTIEKFNRQAACFVEQYSTYQLGESGLNVNGNDTLGDNICDNAGLHHAYAAYVDWIKKNGQEKGLPGLDYNPEQLFFISYAQIWCEIVSKEGYDKYSKDIHTPGQYRTIGVLSNSKEFSNVFNCLDGVPMNPEKKCQLWAH
;
A
#
# COMPACT_ATOMS: atom_id res chain seq x y z
N MET A 1 23.13 -16.43 15.89
CA MET A 1 22.90 -17.09 14.58
C MET A 1 21.45 -17.55 14.35
N ALA A 2 20.56 -17.61 15.36
CA ALA A 2 19.16 -18.03 15.16
C ALA A 2 18.19 -16.91 14.69
N ALA A 3 18.49 -15.62 14.93
CA ALA A 3 17.57 -14.53 14.57
C ALA A 3 17.47 -14.24 13.06
N SER A 4 18.55 -14.48 12.31
CA SER A 4 18.61 -14.21 10.86
C SER A 4 17.84 -15.26 10.02
N ALA A 5 17.86 -16.52 10.46
CA ALA A 5 17.13 -17.59 9.79
C ALA A 5 15.60 -17.47 9.95
N PHE A 6 15.11 -16.92 11.07
CA PHE A 6 13.68 -16.66 11.27
C PHE A 6 13.14 -15.57 10.33
N LEU A 7 13.94 -14.54 10.01
CA LEU A 7 13.55 -13.49 9.07
C LEU A 7 13.50 -13.97 7.61
N SER A 8 14.29 -14.99 7.25
CA SER A 8 14.33 -15.48 5.86
C SER A 8 13.06 -16.25 5.41
N PHE A 9 12.28 -16.79 6.36
CA PHE A 9 11.04 -17.54 6.06
C PHE A 9 9.79 -16.65 6.04
N GLN A 10 9.87 -15.44 6.60
CA GLN A 10 8.72 -14.58 6.87
C GLN A 10 8.28 -13.71 5.66
N TYR A 11 9.02 -13.76 4.55
CA TYR A 11 8.80 -12.90 3.38
C TYR A 11 8.67 -13.67 2.06
N HIS A 12 7.86 -14.73 2.04
CA HIS A 12 7.43 -15.35 0.78
C HIS A 12 6.76 -14.32 -0.15
N ALA A 13 6.21 -13.23 0.38
CA ALA A 13 5.60 -12.16 -0.40
C ALA A 13 6.59 -11.21 -1.11
N LEU A 14 7.91 -11.31 -0.87
CA LEU A 14 8.94 -10.45 -1.48
C LEU A 14 9.76 -11.19 -2.54
N LEU A 15 9.18 -12.22 -3.17
CA LEU A 15 9.86 -13.05 -4.17
C LEU A 15 10.41 -12.25 -5.34
N GLY A 16 9.66 -11.25 -5.83
CA GLY A 16 10.03 -10.46 -7.01
C GLY A 16 11.44 -9.88 -6.97
N ARG A 17 11.87 -9.33 -5.81
CA ARG A 17 13.22 -8.74 -5.68
C ARG A 17 14.36 -9.76 -5.80
N ARG A 18 14.09 -11.06 -5.69
CA ARG A 18 15.10 -12.12 -5.77
C ARG A 18 15.36 -12.55 -7.21
N PHE A 19 14.59 -12.03 -8.16
CA PHE A 19 14.80 -12.26 -9.58
C PHE A 19 15.59 -11.10 -10.18
N ASP A 20 16.63 -11.39 -10.95
CA ASP A 20 17.34 -10.40 -11.74
C ASP A 20 16.55 -10.02 -13.01
N LYS A 21 17.10 -9.10 -13.81
CA LYS A 21 16.49 -8.65 -15.07
C LYS A 21 16.27 -9.75 -16.13
N TYR A 22 16.87 -10.93 -15.95
CA TYR A 22 16.72 -12.09 -16.84
C TYR A 22 15.74 -13.14 -16.27
N GLY A 23 15.20 -12.91 -15.07
CA GLY A 23 14.34 -13.86 -14.39
C GLY A 23 15.11 -14.97 -13.66
N ASN A 24 16.41 -14.79 -13.38
CA ASN A 24 17.17 -15.76 -12.57
C ASN A 24 16.99 -15.48 -11.08
N LEU A 25 16.77 -16.53 -10.29
CA LEU A 25 16.76 -16.43 -8.83
C LEU A 25 18.19 -16.26 -8.30
N THR A 26 18.55 -15.04 -7.92
CA THR A 26 19.89 -14.70 -7.44
C THR A 26 19.86 -13.54 -6.45
N GLN A 27 20.80 -13.50 -5.51
CA GLN A 27 20.97 -12.34 -4.64
C GLN A 27 21.83 -11.29 -5.34
N TRP A 28 21.17 -10.36 -6.04
CA TRP A 28 21.83 -9.29 -6.78
C TRP A 28 21.88 -7.96 -6.03
N TRP A 29 21.34 -7.91 -4.79
CA TRP A 29 21.43 -6.74 -3.91
C TRP A 29 22.52 -6.93 -2.85
N PRO A 30 23.26 -5.86 -2.50
CA PRO A 30 24.10 -5.83 -1.31
C PRO A 30 23.30 -6.10 -0.02
N GLU A 31 23.97 -6.66 0.99
CA GLU A 31 23.34 -7.04 2.26
C GLU A 31 22.70 -5.85 2.98
N ASP A 32 23.37 -4.69 3.00
CA ASP A 32 22.85 -3.47 3.64
C ASP A 32 21.55 -2.96 2.98
N THR A 33 21.40 -3.18 1.68
CA THR A 33 20.20 -2.85 0.90
C THR A 33 19.06 -3.80 1.28
N ILE A 34 19.35 -5.10 1.41
CA ILE A 34 18.37 -6.09 1.85
C ILE A 34 17.87 -5.77 3.26
N GLU A 35 18.76 -5.38 4.17
CA GLU A 35 18.37 -4.99 5.52
C GLU A 35 17.46 -3.75 5.55
N LYS A 36 17.81 -2.70 4.79
CA LYS A 36 16.98 -1.48 4.68
C LYS A 36 15.59 -1.81 4.13
N PHE A 37 15.55 -2.62 3.06
CA PHE A 37 14.33 -3.09 2.45
C PHE A 37 13.46 -3.87 3.46
N ASN A 38 14.03 -4.83 4.18
CA ASN A 38 13.29 -5.60 5.18
C ASN A 38 12.74 -4.72 6.31
N ARG A 39 13.52 -3.71 6.77
CA ARG A 39 13.04 -2.75 7.79
C ARG A 39 11.85 -1.92 7.29
N GLN A 40 11.91 -1.44 6.05
CA GLN A 40 10.79 -0.70 5.45
C GLN A 40 9.59 -1.60 5.20
N ALA A 41 9.79 -2.83 4.74
CA ALA A 41 8.74 -3.82 4.55
C ALA A 41 8.04 -4.19 5.86
N ALA A 42 8.78 -4.28 6.98
CA ALA A 42 8.21 -4.54 8.29
C ALA A 42 7.18 -3.48 8.73
N CYS A 43 7.32 -2.23 8.29
CA CYS A 43 6.32 -1.18 8.54
C CYS A 43 4.94 -1.58 8.01
N PHE A 44 4.87 -2.12 6.79
CA PHE A 44 3.62 -2.57 6.17
C PHE A 44 3.03 -3.77 6.91
N VAL A 45 3.86 -4.73 7.34
CA VAL A 45 3.40 -5.86 8.15
C VAL A 45 2.75 -5.34 9.44
N GLU A 46 3.42 -4.44 10.15
CA GLU A 46 2.91 -3.83 11.38
C GLU A 46 1.59 -3.09 11.15
N GLN A 47 1.55 -2.23 10.13
CA GLN A 47 0.35 -1.45 9.80
C GLN A 47 -0.84 -2.35 9.48
N TYR A 48 -0.70 -3.26 8.50
CA TYR A 48 -1.82 -4.03 7.99
C TYR A 48 -2.30 -5.07 9.01
N SER A 49 -1.42 -5.57 9.88
CA SER A 49 -1.82 -6.49 10.96
C SER A 49 -2.73 -5.86 12.02
N THR A 50 -2.94 -4.54 11.99
CA THR A 50 -3.91 -3.85 12.88
C THR A 50 -5.34 -3.84 12.36
N TYR A 51 -5.55 -4.18 11.09
CA TYR A 51 -6.86 -4.10 10.45
C TYR A 51 -7.72 -5.33 10.76
N GLN A 52 -8.92 -5.11 11.29
CA GLN A 52 -9.83 -6.16 11.75
C GLN A 52 -10.74 -6.69 10.62
N LEU A 53 -10.84 -8.01 10.47
CA LEU A 53 -11.66 -8.65 9.45
C LEU A 53 -13.09 -8.89 9.96
N GLY A 54 -14.00 -7.99 9.61
CA GLY A 54 -15.39 -8.06 10.03
C GLY A 54 -15.52 -8.08 11.55
N GLU A 55 -16.48 -8.85 12.06
CA GLU A 55 -16.76 -8.97 13.50
C GLU A 55 -16.17 -10.25 14.13
N SER A 56 -15.34 -11.00 13.40
CA SER A 56 -14.82 -12.30 13.83
C SER A 56 -13.70 -12.22 14.87
N GLY A 57 -13.15 -11.03 15.11
CA GLY A 57 -11.97 -10.83 15.94
C GLY A 57 -10.65 -11.21 15.25
N LEU A 58 -10.69 -11.63 13.98
CA LEU A 58 -9.49 -11.86 13.17
C LEU A 58 -8.96 -10.54 12.60
N ASN A 59 -7.67 -10.51 12.29
CA ASN A 59 -7.04 -9.38 11.61
C ASN A 59 -6.48 -9.82 10.25
N VAL A 60 -6.24 -8.85 9.36
CA VAL A 60 -5.47 -9.07 8.13
C VAL A 60 -4.10 -9.64 8.51
N ASN A 61 -3.66 -10.70 7.82
CA ASN A 61 -2.30 -11.19 7.99
C ASN A 61 -1.34 -10.30 7.20
N GLY A 62 -0.68 -9.37 7.90
CA GLY A 62 0.26 -8.44 7.27
C GLY A 62 1.47 -9.09 6.62
N ASN A 63 1.86 -10.32 6.98
CA ASN A 63 2.94 -11.05 6.32
C ASN A 63 2.51 -11.63 4.98
N ASP A 64 1.33 -12.27 4.95
CA ASP A 64 0.81 -12.92 3.74
C ASP A 64 0.45 -11.88 2.67
N THR A 65 -0.11 -10.74 3.10
CA THR A 65 -0.52 -9.64 2.21
C THR A 65 0.58 -8.66 1.83
N LEU A 66 1.78 -8.80 2.41
CA LEU A 66 2.85 -7.81 2.33
C LEU A 66 3.22 -7.40 0.91
N GLY A 67 3.32 -8.38 0.01
CA GLY A 67 3.74 -8.16 -1.38
C GLY A 67 2.73 -7.29 -2.12
N ASP A 68 1.45 -7.61 -2.00
CA ASP A 68 0.35 -6.85 -2.61
C ASP A 68 0.23 -5.45 -1.98
N ASN A 69 0.34 -5.34 -0.65
CA ASN A 69 0.29 -4.06 0.05
C ASN A 69 1.42 -3.11 -0.40
N ILE A 70 2.64 -3.63 -0.57
CA ILE A 70 3.76 -2.85 -1.11
C ILE A 70 3.48 -2.41 -2.55
N CYS A 71 2.95 -3.31 -3.39
CA CYS A 71 2.61 -3.00 -4.77
C CYS A 71 1.52 -1.92 -4.87
N ASP A 72 0.49 -1.97 -4.03
CA ASP A 72 -0.56 -0.95 -4.01
C ASP A 72 -0.03 0.43 -3.65
N ASN A 73 0.79 0.49 -2.60
CA ASN A 73 1.37 1.76 -2.14
C ASN A 73 2.31 2.34 -3.20
N ALA A 74 3.16 1.49 -3.81
CA ALA A 74 4.03 1.90 -4.91
C ALA A 74 3.24 2.36 -6.13
N GLY A 75 2.22 1.60 -6.52
CA GLY A 75 1.38 1.87 -7.68
C GLY A 75 0.67 3.21 -7.57
N LEU A 76 0.05 3.50 -6.42
CA LEU A 76 -0.58 4.80 -6.20
C LEU A 76 0.43 5.94 -6.24
N HIS A 77 1.58 5.80 -5.55
CA HIS A 77 2.60 6.85 -5.49
C HIS A 77 3.12 7.20 -6.88
N HIS A 78 3.50 6.20 -7.67
CA HIS A 78 3.99 6.40 -9.03
C HIS A 78 2.91 6.94 -9.97
N ALA A 79 1.67 6.47 -9.84
CA ALA A 79 0.56 6.97 -10.65
C ALA A 79 0.26 8.45 -10.36
N TYR A 80 0.28 8.87 -9.09
CA TYR A 80 0.05 10.27 -8.73
C TYR A 80 1.23 11.15 -9.14
N ALA A 81 2.48 10.70 -8.97
CA ALA A 81 3.65 11.42 -9.48
C ALA A 81 3.57 11.64 -11.01
N ALA A 82 3.19 10.61 -11.76
CA ALA A 82 2.97 10.70 -13.20
C ALA A 82 1.83 11.68 -13.56
N TYR A 83 0.75 11.69 -12.77
CA TYR A 83 -0.35 12.63 -12.94
C TYR A 83 0.09 14.09 -12.71
N VAL A 84 0.85 14.35 -11.64
CA VAL A 84 1.42 15.67 -11.36
C VAL A 84 2.35 16.14 -12.49
N ASP A 85 3.19 15.26 -13.03
CA ASP A 85 4.04 15.59 -14.18
C ASP A 85 3.24 15.87 -15.45
N TRP A 86 2.13 15.15 -15.65
CA TRP A 86 1.19 15.44 -16.72
C TRP A 86 0.56 16.84 -16.56
N ILE A 87 0.14 17.22 -15.35
CA ILE A 87 -0.39 18.56 -15.07
C ILE A 87 0.66 19.65 -15.38
N LYS A 88 1.91 19.46 -14.93
CA LYS A 88 3.00 20.41 -15.20
C LYS A 88 3.22 20.65 -16.70
N LYS A 89 3.05 19.60 -17.52
CA LYS A 89 3.28 19.66 -18.96
C LYS A 89 2.08 20.19 -19.75
N ASN A 90 0.86 19.83 -19.33
CA ASN A 90 -0.35 20.04 -20.13
C ASN A 90 -1.33 21.06 -19.53
N GLY A 91 -1.10 21.48 -18.28
CA GLY A 91 -2.04 22.27 -17.49
C GLY A 91 -3.06 21.38 -16.75
N GLN A 92 -3.73 21.97 -15.75
CA GLN A 92 -4.76 21.30 -14.97
C GLN A 92 -6.02 21.09 -15.82
N GLU A 93 -6.64 19.92 -15.69
CA GLU A 93 -7.92 19.62 -16.34
C GLU A 93 -9.06 20.45 -15.72
N LYS A 94 -10.17 20.54 -16.45
CA LYS A 94 -11.41 21.08 -15.87
C LYS A 94 -12.03 20.05 -14.94
N GLY A 95 -12.65 20.53 -13.86
CA GLY A 95 -13.44 19.67 -12.97
C GLY A 95 -14.63 19.00 -13.68
N LEU A 96 -15.13 17.91 -13.10
CA LEU A 96 -16.27 17.18 -13.64
C LEU A 96 -17.59 17.88 -13.26
N PRO A 97 -18.56 17.99 -14.20
CA PRO A 97 -19.84 18.61 -13.90
C PRO A 97 -20.62 17.78 -12.86
N GLY A 98 -21.20 18.46 -11.87
CA GLY A 98 -22.00 17.82 -10.81
C GLY A 98 -21.19 17.23 -9.66
N LEU A 99 -19.86 17.37 -9.66
CA LEU A 99 -18.99 16.97 -8.55
C LEU A 99 -18.22 18.19 -8.04
N ASP A 100 -18.28 18.43 -6.73
CA ASP A 100 -17.55 19.51 -6.06
C ASP A 100 -16.17 19.03 -5.60
N TYR A 101 -15.40 18.45 -6.53
CA TYR A 101 -14.05 17.96 -6.30
C TYR A 101 -13.12 18.45 -7.42
N ASN A 102 -11.93 18.89 -7.04
CA ASN A 102 -10.89 19.24 -8.01
C ASN A 102 -10.28 17.97 -8.64
N PRO A 103 -9.58 18.08 -9.79
CA PRO A 103 -9.00 16.91 -10.47
C PRO A 103 -8.05 16.06 -9.61
N GLU A 104 -7.28 16.67 -8.71
CA GLU A 104 -6.38 15.95 -7.80
C GLU A 104 -7.15 15.17 -6.73
N GLN A 105 -8.24 15.73 -6.20
CA GLN A 105 -9.16 14.99 -5.31
C GLN A 105 -9.83 13.84 -6.06
N LEU A 106 -10.23 14.07 -7.30
CA LEU A 106 -10.85 13.05 -8.17
C LEU A 106 -9.89 11.90 -8.48
N PHE A 107 -8.58 12.14 -8.57
CA PHE A 107 -7.59 11.08 -8.70
C PHE A 107 -7.71 10.07 -7.54
N PHE A 108 -7.67 10.54 -6.29
CA PHE A 108 -7.75 9.65 -5.12
C PHE A 108 -9.15 9.04 -4.93
N ILE A 109 -10.22 9.80 -5.25
CA ILE A 109 -11.59 9.26 -5.26
C ILE A 109 -11.70 8.12 -6.27
N SER A 110 -11.16 8.29 -7.48
CA SER A 110 -11.18 7.26 -8.52
C SER A 110 -10.40 6.01 -8.08
N TYR A 111 -9.26 6.18 -7.42
CA TYR A 111 -8.51 5.08 -6.82
C TYR A 111 -9.34 4.31 -5.78
N ALA A 112 -9.96 5.02 -4.84
CA ALA A 112 -10.79 4.40 -3.80
C ALA A 112 -11.98 3.64 -4.38
N GLN A 113 -12.60 4.16 -5.45
CA GLN A 113 -13.75 3.53 -6.09
C GLN A 113 -13.44 2.19 -6.76
N ILE A 114 -12.20 1.96 -7.21
CA ILE A 114 -11.76 0.67 -7.76
C ILE A 114 -11.92 -0.46 -6.73
N TRP A 115 -11.77 -0.12 -5.45
CA TRP A 115 -11.78 -1.07 -4.33
C TRP A 115 -13.12 -1.13 -3.58
N CYS A 116 -14.18 -0.50 -4.10
CA CYS A 116 -15.50 -0.62 -3.52
C CYS A 116 -15.98 -2.08 -3.56
N GLU A 117 -16.22 -2.66 -2.39
CA GLU A 117 -16.69 -4.03 -2.24
C GLU A 117 -17.70 -4.18 -1.09
N ILE A 118 -18.47 -5.27 -1.12
CA ILE A 118 -19.28 -5.73 0.00
C ILE A 118 -18.83 -7.15 0.33
N VAL A 119 -18.43 -7.38 1.57
CA VAL A 119 -17.85 -8.64 2.02
C VAL A 119 -18.79 -9.31 3.03
N SER A 120 -19.17 -10.57 2.79
CA SER A 120 -19.94 -11.36 3.76
C SER A 120 -19.07 -11.80 4.93
N LYS A 121 -19.69 -12.32 5.99
CA LYS A 121 -18.95 -12.90 7.13
C LYS A 121 -17.97 -14.00 6.68
N GLU A 122 -18.44 -14.92 5.83
CA GLU A 122 -17.61 -15.99 5.27
C GLU A 122 -16.52 -15.44 4.34
N GLY A 123 -16.78 -14.30 3.69
CA GLY A 123 -15.77 -13.57 2.91
C GLY A 123 -14.62 -13.08 3.78
N TYR A 124 -14.91 -12.50 4.94
CA TYR A 124 -13.88 -12.08 5.91
C TYR A 124 -13.06 -13.27 6.44
N ASP A 125 -13.70 -14.42 6.67
CA ASP A 125 -12.98 -15.63 7.06
C ASP A 125 -12.01 -16.09 5.96
N LYS A 126 -12.37 -15.93 4.68
CA LYS A 126 -11.45 -16.21 3.56
C LYS A 126 -10.29 -15.22 3.49
N TYR A 127 -10.57 -13.92 3.69
CA TYR A 127 -9.52 -12.89 3.73
C TYR A 127 -8.47 -13.12 4.81
N SER A 128 -8.79 -13.84 5.88
CA SER A 128 -7.79 -14.21 6.91
C SER A 128 -6.65 -15.10 6.39
N LYS A 129 -6.81 -15.69 5.19
CA LYS A 129 -5.84 -16.57 4.53
C LYS A 129 -5.53 -16.13 3.09
N ASP A 130 -6.05 -14.98 2.66
CA ASP A 130 -5.81 -14.46 1.31
C ASP A 130 -4.49 -13.68 1.27
N ILE A 131 -3.85 -13.66 0.10
CA ILE A 131 -2.65 -12.86 -0.14
C ILE A 131 -2.99 -11.40 -0.51
N HIS A 132 -4.27 -11.09 -0.70
CA HIS A 132 -4.76 -9.73 -0.93
C HIS A 132 -5.51 -9.23 0.30
N THR A 133 -5.32 -7.94 0.56
CA THR A 133 -6.07 -7.22 1.60
C THR A 133 -7.49 -6.90 1.09
N PRO A 134 -8.54 -6.91 1.94
CA PRO A 134 -9.87 -6.42 1.57
C PRO A 134 -9.83 -5.00 0.98
N GLY A 135 -10.69 -4.71 0.01
CA GLY A 135 -10.74 -3.44 -0.72
C GLY A 135 -10.82 -2.19 0.17
N GLN A 136 -11.57 -2.25 1.28
CA GLN A 136 -11.62 -1.15 2.25
C GLN A 136 -10.22 -0.83 2.84
N TYR A 137 -9.41 -1.85 3.10
CA TYR A 137 -8.08 -1.72 3.69
C TYR A 137 -6.99 -1.50 2.65
N ARG A 138 -7.20 -1.90 1.38
CA ARG A 138 -6.39 -1.42 0.25
C ARG A 138 -6.53 0.08 0.11
N THR A 139 -7.76 0.61 0.21
CA THR A 139 -8.01 2.06 0.20
C THR A 139 -7.40 2.75 1.42
N ILE A 140 -7.80 2.35 2.63
CA ILE A 140 -7.38 3.02 3.87
C ILE A 140 -5.86 2.93 4.05
N GLY A 141 -5.29 1.73 3.92
CA GLY A 141 -3.87 1.52 4.19
C GLY A 141 -2.97 2.34 3.26
N VAL A 142 -3.31 2.36 1.97
CA VAL A 142 -2.53 3.07 0.95
C VAL A 142 -2.68 4.58 1.09
N LEU A 143 -3.92 5.08 1.24
CA LEU A 143 -4.15 6.52 1.36
C LEU A 143 -3.61 7.09 2.68
N SER A 144 -3.66 6.34 3.79
CA SER A 144 -3.02 6.73 5.05
C SER A 144 -1.50 6.89 4.92
N ASN A 145 -0.85 6.13 4.02
CA ASN A 145 0.59 6.25 3.76
C ASN A 145 0.97 7.35 2.77
N SER A 146 0.03 7.86 1.97
CA SER A 146 0.30 8.97 1.04
C SER A 146 0.27 10.31 1.77
N LYS A 147 1.32 11.12 1.58
CA LYS A 147 1.34 12.51 2.06
C LYS A 147 0.54 13.40 1.13
N GLU A 148 0.59 13.07 -0.16
CA GLU A 148 -0.10 13.75 -1.24
C GLU A 148 -1.61 13.68 -1.04
N PHE A 149 -2.15 12.51 -0.70
CA PHE A 149 -3.56 12.37 -0.31
C PHE A 149 -3.91 13.29 0.85
N SER A 150 -3.13 13.24 1.94
CA SER A 150 -3.37 14.07 3.12
C SER A 150 -3.34 15.57 2.78
N ASN A 151 -2.44 16.00 1.90
CA ASN A 151 -2.35 17.38 1.44
C ASN A 151 -3.55 17.78 0.56
N VAL A 152 -3.92 16.95 -0.42
CA VAL A 152 -5.02 17.20 -1.35
C VAL A 152 -6.37 17.31 -0.64
N PHE A 153 -6.55 16.55 0.45
CA PHE A 153 -7.76 16.61 1.29
C PHE A 153 -7.61 17.46 2.55
N ASN A 154 -6.48 18.14 2.75
CA ASN A 154 -6.18 18.94 3.93
C ASN A 154 -6.45 18.20 5.26
N CYS A 155 -6.03 16.93 5.34
CA CYS A 155 -6.18 16.13 6.55
C CYS A 155 -5.29 16.68 7.68
N LEU A 156 -5.87 16.83 8.88
CA LEU A 156 -5.11 17.20 10.08
C LEU A 156 -4.09 16.11 10.45
N ASP A 157 -2.98 16.48 11.07
CA ASP A 157 -1.98 15.53 11.54
C ASP A 157 -2.52 14.63 12.65
N GLY A 158 -2.13 13.35 12.61
CA GLY A 158 -2.48 12.35 13.63
C GLY A 158 -3.88 11.76 13.49
N VAL A 159 -4.71 12.23 12.54
CA VAL A 159 -6.00 11.59 12.26
C VAL A 159 -5.79 10.25 11.54
N PRO A 160 -6.77 9.33 11.54
CA PRO A 160 -6.59 7.98 10.97
C PRO A 160 -6.09 7.95 9.52
N MET A 161 -6.50 8.93 8.70
CA MET A 161 -6.09 9.07 7.30
C MET A 161 -4.83 9.94 7.08
N ASN A 162 -4.23 10.46 8.15
CA ASN A 162 -2.93 11.14 8.14
C ASN A 162 -2.13 10.80 9.42
N PRO A 163 -1.77 9.52 9.62
CA PRO A 163 -0.98 9.11 10.76
C PRO A 163 0.45 9.68 10.67
N GLU A 164 1.07 9.91 11.83
CA GLU A 164 2.47 10.40 11.90
C GLU A 164 3.45 9.41 11.24
N LYS A 165 3.27 8.11 11.49
CA LYS A 165 4.06 7.03 10.88
C LYS A 165 3.39 6.60 9.57
N LYS A 166 4.02 6.92 8.45
CA LYS A 166 3.65 6.46 7.10
C LYS A 166 4.67 5.44 6.59
N CYS A 167 4.20 4.32 6.07
CA CYS A 167 5.05 3.28 5.50
C CYS A 167 5.40 3.61 4.04
N GLN A 168 6.70 3.55 3.70
CA GLN A 168 7.20 3.93 2.38
C GLN A 168 8.38 3.03 1.98
N LEU A 169 8.33 2.50 0.76
CA LEU A 169 9.38 1.63 0.20
C LEU A 169 9.75 2.08 -1.22
N TRP A 170 8.83 1.92 -2.18
CA TRP A 170 9.01 2.31 -3.58
C TRP A 170 8.31 3.62 -3.87
N ALA A 171 8.85 4.70 -3.33
CA ALA A 171 8.32 6.03 -3.56
C ALA A 171 9.50 6.99 -3.61
N HIS A 172 9.70 7.59 -4.79
CA HIS A 172 10.73 8.57 -5.10
C HIS A 172 10.07 9.92 -5.38
#